data_AF-A0AAE0CSG1-F1
#
_entry.id   AF-A0AAE0CSG1-F1
#
_cell.length_a   1.000
_cell.length_b   1.000
_cell.length_c   1.000
_cell.angle_alpha   90.00
_cell.angle_beta   90.00
_cell.angle_gamma   90.00
#
_symmetry.space_group_name_H-M   'P 1'
#
loop_
_entity.id
_entity.type
_entity.pdbx_description
1 polymer ?
#
loop_
_entity_poly.entity_id
_entity_poly.type
_entity_poly.pdbx_seq_one_letter_code
_entity_poly.pdbx_strand_id
1 'polypeptide(L)'
;MHCFRTRKMIVDEQVAEMNMEAKRRCVPVSRLKLMKEYGIEPWTFVQNLGDTVFIPTLCPHQVRNLKSYTKIAIDIISPENVVECFRLTEEFPRLPQYHKAKEDKLEVKKTIVHDVDFVVRSI
;
A
#
# COMPACT_ATOMS: atom_id res chain seq x y z
N MET A 1 17.31 1.08 -12.32
CA MET A 1 16.49 1.89 -11.38
C MET A 1 15.23 2.34 -12.11
N HIS A 2 14.11 1.63 -11.97
CA HIS A 2 12.80 2.13 -12.39
C HIS A 2 12.16 2.84 -11.21
N CYS A 3 12.62 4.06 -10.95
CA CYS A 3 11.87 5.00 -10.13
C CYS A 3 10.69 5.46 -10.99
N PHE A 4 9.49 4.97 -10.71
CA PHE A 4 8.30 5.46 -11.36
C PHE A 4 8.11 6.91 -10.92
N ARG A 5 8.54 7.85 -11.79
CA ARG A 5 8.19 9.26 -11.69
C ARG A 5 6.68 9.33 -11.51
N THR A 6 6.27 9.86 -10.37
CA THR A 6 4.93 10.24 -9.97
C THR A 6 4.28 11.17 -11.01
N ARG A 7 3.79 10.62 -12.12
CA ARG A 7 2.77 11.29 -12.93
C ARG A 7 1.43 10.81 -12.43
N LYS A 8 0.96 11.51 -11.39
CA LYS A 8 -0.28 11.28 -10.63
C LYS A 8 -0.41 9.85 -10.09
N MET A 9 0.20 9.62 -8.93
CA MET A 9 -0.48 8.77 -7.96
C MET A 9 -1.78 9.54 -7.64
N ILE A 10 -2.91 9.04 -8.14
CA ILE A 10 -4.19 9.70 -8.04
C ILE A 10 -4.48 9.91 -6.54
N VAL A 11 -4.39 11.16 -6.09
CA VAL A 11 -4.81 11.65 -4.77
C VAL A 11 -6.29 12.06 -4.82
N ASP A 12 -7.10 11.35 -5.60
CA ASP A 12 -8.55 11.53 -5.61
C ASP A 12 -9.19 10.64 -4.55
N GLU A 13 -10.25 11.15 -3.95
CA GLU A 13 -11.18 10.47 -3.02
C GLU A 13 -11.60 9.07 -3.53
N GLN A 14 -11.62 8.88 -4.86
CA GLN A 14 -11.86 7.62 -5.55
C GLN A 14 -10.81 6.52 -5.24
N VAL A 15 -9.55 6.87 -4.97
CA VAL A 15 -8.50 5.91 -4.60
C VAL A 15 -8.68 5.44 -3.15
N ALA A 16 -9.24 6.26 -2.26
CA ALA A 16 -9.57 5.84 -0.90
C ALA A 16 -10.75 4.84 -0.88
N GLU A 17 -11.78 5.08 -1.69
CA GLU A 17 -12.89 4.14 -1.89
C GLU A 17 -12.42 2.83 -2.53
N MET A 18 -11.60 2.89 -3.58
CA MET A 18 -10.99 1.70 -4.16
C MET A 18 -10.04 0.97 -3.21
N ASN A 19 -9.29 1.70 -2.37
CA ASN A 19 -8.46 1.09 -1.33
C ASN A 19 -9.32 0.33 -0.30
N MET A 20 -10.48 0.87 0.07
CA MET A 20 -11.42 0.14 0.93
C MET A 20 -12.10 -1.02 0.21
N GLU A 21 -12.52 -0.87 -1.05
CA GLU A 21 -13.27 -1.90 -1.78
C GLU A 21 -12.37 -3.05 -2.26
N ALA A 22 -11.17 -2.74 -2.77
CA ALA A 22 -10.16 -3.73 -3.13
C ALA A 22 -9.65 -4.48 -1.90
N LYS A 23 -9.52 -3.80 -0.74
CA LYS A 23 -9.29 -4.49 0.54
C LYS A 23 -10.51 -5.36 0.85
N ARG A 24 -11.70 -4.79 1.10
CA ARG A 24 -12.95 -5.48 1.50
C ARG A 24 -13.23 -6.77 0.72
N ARG A 25 -13.02 -6.78 -0.60
CA ARG A 25 -13.33 -7.95 -1.42
C ARG A 25 -12.23 -9.02 -1.40
N CYS A 26 -10.94 -8.68 -1.29
CA CYS A 26 -9.84 -9.64 -1.49
C CYS A 26 -10.01 -10.53 -2.76
N VAL A 27 -10.80 -10.08 -3.75
CA VAL A 27 -11.08 -10.77 -5.01
C VAL A 27 -10.37 -10.03 -6.13
N PRO A 28 -9.71 -10.72 -7.08
CA PRO A 28 -9.08 -10.07 -8.23
C PRO A 28 -10.09 -9.21 -9.00
N VAL A 29 -9.85 -7.89 -9.08
CA VAL A 29 -10.64 -6.98 -9.92
C VAL A 29 -10.03 -6.98 -11.32
N SER A 30 -10.84 -7.20 -12.35
CA SER A 30 -10.35 -7.21 -13.72
C SER A 30 -10.02 -5.79 -14.20
N ARG A 31 -9.00 -5.65 -15.05
CA ARG A 31 -8.64 -4.35 -15.66
C ARG A 31 -9.81 -3.69 -16.38
N LEU A 32 -10.65 -4.52 -17.03
CA LEU A 32 -11.84 -4.05 -17.73
C LEU A 32 -12.86 -3.43 -16.76
N LYS A 33 -13.02 -4.02 -15.58
CA LYS A 33 -13.92 -3.50 -14.54
C LYS A 33 -13.40 -2.17 -13.98
N LEU A 34 -12.09 -2.08 -13.71
CA LEU A 34 -11.45 -0.83 -13.25
C LEU A 34 -11.68 0.33 -14.23
N MET A 35 -11.47 0.09 -15.52
CA MET A 35 -11.68 1.12 -16.53
C MET A 35 -13.17 1.46 -16.72
N LYS A 36 -14.06 0.46 -16.79
CA LYS A 36 -15.48 0.70 -17.09
C LYS A 36 -16.26 1.33 -15.94
N GLU A 37 -16.04 0.88 -14.71
CA GLU A 37 -16.81 1.33 -13.55
C GLU A 37 -16.17 2.54 -12.87
N TYR A 38 -14.84 2.63 -12.86
CA TYR A 38 -14.11 3.64 -12.09
C TYR A 38 -13.26 4.57 -12.95
N GLY A 39 -13.19 4.36 -14.28
CA GLY A 39 -12.35 5.17 -15.17
C GLY A 39 -10.85 5.04 -14.90
N ILE A 40 -10.43 3.98 -14.20
CA ILE A 40 -9.05 3.81 -13.75
C ILE A 40 -8.28 2.94 -14.73
N GLU A 41 -7.14 3.46 -15.17
CA GLU A 41 -6.18 2.75 -16.00
C GLU A 41 -5.11 2.06 -15.13
N PRO A 42 -5.13 0.72 -15.01
CA PRO A 42 -4.14 0.00 -14.23
C PRO A 42 -2.83 -0.15 -14.99
N TRP A 43 -1.72 0.07 -14.30
CA TRP A 43 -0.38 -0.17 -14.83
C TRP A 43 0.07 -1.60 -14.56
N THR A 44 0.80 -2.21 -15.50
CA THR A 44 1.37 -3.56 -15.35
C THR A 44 2.79 -3.57 -15.87
N PHE A 45 3.69 -4.21 -15.12
CA PHE A 45 5.08 -4.45 -15.54
C PHE A 45 5.54 -5.82 -15.04
N VAL A 46 6.63 -6.31 -15.62
CA VAL A 46 7.28 -7.57 -15.22
C VAL A 46 8.49 -7.23 -14.36
N GLN A 47 8.56 -7.81 -13.16
CA GLN A 47 9.76 -7.77 -12.32
C GLN A 47 10.66 -8.95 -12.69
N ASN A 48 11.92 -8.68 -13.02
CA ASN A 48 12.95 -9.69 -13.31
C ASN A 48 13.84 -9.95 -12.09
N LEU A 49 14.68 -10.99 -12.18
CA LEU A 49 15.67 -11.28 -11.15
C LEU A 49 16.64 -10.09 -10.99
N GLY A 50 16.84 -9.64 -9.75
CA GLY A 50 17.67 -8.48 -9.43
C GLY A 50 16.93 -7.14 -9.44
N ASP A 51 15.69 -7.08 -9.93
CA ASP A 51 14.90 -5.85 -9.90
C ASP A 51 14.42 -5.53 -8.48
N THR A 52 14.62 -4.28 -8.07
CA THR A 52 13.98 -3.70 -6.88
C THR A 52 12.78 -2.87 -7.30
N VAL A 53 11.63 -3.12 -6.66
CA VAL A 53 10.38 -2.41 -6.90
C VAL A 53 10.03 -1.61 -5.64
N PHE A 54 9.86 -0.29 -5.81
CA PHE A 54 9.37 0.58 -4.75
C PHE A 54 7.88 0.82 -4.96
N ILE A 55 7.08 0.57 -3.91
CA ILE A 55 5.65 0.80 -3.91
C ILE A 55 5.36 1.86 -2.83
N PRO A 56 4.91 3.05 -3.22
CA PRO A 56 4.61 4.11 -2.25
C PRO A 56 3.45 3.74 -1.32
N THR A 57 3.39 4.39 -0.17
CA THR A 57 2.24 4.36 0.74
C THR A 57 0.96 4.66 -0.03
N LEU A 58 -0.14 4.01 0.36
CA LEU A 58 -1.48 4.13 -0.25
C LEU A 58 -1.65 3.59 -1.68
N CYS A 59 -0.60 3.10 -2.34
CA CYS A 59 -0.70 2.57 -3.70
C CYS A 59 -1.27 1.13 -3.72
N PRO A 60 -2.52 0.91 -4.17
CA PRO A 60 -3.04 -0.44 -4.32
C PRO A 60 -2.28 -1.16 -5.42
N HIS A 61 -1.84 -2.38 -5.15
CA HIS A 61 -1.07 -3.18 -6.09
C HIS A 61 -1.43 -4.65 -5.95
N GLN A 62 -1.28 -5.38 -7.06
CA GLN A 62 -1.47 -6.82 -7.10
C GLN A 62 -0.25 -7.47 -7.74
N VAL A 63 0.26 -8.53 -7.12
CA VAL A 63 1.39 -9.30 -7.63
C VAL A 63 0.92 -10.69 -8.04
N ARG A 64 1.36 -11.15 -9.21
CA ARG A 64 1.16 -12.52 -9.68
C ARG A 64 2.51 -13.12 -10.06
N ASN A 65 2.71 -14.38 -9.68
CA ASN A 65 3.90 -15.13 -10.06
C ASN A 65 3.73 -15.71 -11.46
N LEU A 66 4.58 -15.31 -12.41
CA LEU A 66 4.60 -15.86 -13.77
C LEU A 66 5.44 -17.14 -13.87
N LYS A 67 6.40 -17.32 -12.95
CA LYS A 67 7.29 -18.48 -12.80
C LYS A 67 7.51 -18.72 -11.29
N SER A 68 8.09 -19.85 -10.91
CA SER A 68 8.53 -20.09 -9.53
C SER A 68 9.70 -19.15 -9.19
N TYR A 69 9.60 -18.40 -8.10
CA TYR A 69 10.65 -17.52 -7.59
C TYR A 69 10.46 -17.26 -6.09
N THR A 70 11.50 -16.71 -5.44
CA THR A 70 11.46 -16.21 -4.06
C THR A 70 11.68 -14.70 -4.07
N LYS A 71 10.87 -13.93 -3.32
CA LYS A 71 11.08 -12.50 -3.10
C LYS A 71 11.21 -12.17 -1.62
N ILE A 72 11.94 -11.10 -1.34
CA ILE A 72 11.96 -10.43 -0.05
C ILE A 72 11.17 -9.14 -0.22
N ALA A 73 10.26 -8.87 0.71
CA ALA A 73 9.52 -7.62 0.79
C ALA A 73 9.70 -7.05 2.19
N ILE A 74 9.93 -5.74 2.26
CA ILE A 74 10.09 -5.00 3.50
C ILE A 74 9.18 -3.78 3.40
N ASP A 75 8.33 -3.60 4.41
CA ASP A 75 7.52 -2.41 4.55
C ASP A 75 8.25 -1.40 5.44
N ILE A 76 8.25 -0.13 5.03
CA ILE A 76 8.96 0.95 5.70
C ILE A 76 8.03 2.15 5.84
N ILE A 77 8.09 2.82 6.98
CA ILE A 77 7.36 4.06 7.24
C ILE A 77 8.36 5.20 7.10
N SER A 78 8.14 6.08 6.12
CA SER A 78 8.91 7.31 6.00
C SER A 78 8.27 8.42 6.85
N PRO A 79 9.07 9.35 7.41
CA PRO A 79 8.54 10.49 8.18
C PRO A 79 7.53 11.32 7.37
N GLU A 80 7.75 11.47 6.07
CA GLU A 80 6.89 12.25 5.16
C GLU A 80 5.48 11.64 5.01
N ASN A 81 5.36 10.32 5.19
CA ASN A 81 4.13 9.58 4.97
C ASN A 81 3.46 9.10 6.26
N VAL A 82 4.04 9.40 7.43
CA VAL A 82 3.57 8.86 8.73
C VAL A 82 2.12 9.24 9.02
N VAL A 83 1.69 10.45 8.64
CA VAL A 83 0.31 10.93 8.81
C VAL A 83 -0.67 10.10 7.98
N GLU A 84 -0.33 9.82 6.72
CA GLU A 84 -1.18 9.03 5.83
C GLU A 84 -1.20 7.54 6.23
N CYS A 85 -0.07 7.00 6.67
CA CYS A 85 -0.01 5.66 7.28
C CYS A 85 -0.90 5.57 8.52
N PHE A 86 -0.88 6.57 9.39
CA PHE A 86 -1.70 6.60 10.60
C PHE A 86 -3.20 6.64 10.29
N ARG A 87 -3.62 7.51 9.36
CA ARG A 87 -5.01 7.59 8.88
C ARG A 87 -5.52 6.25 8.36
N LEU A 88 -4.70 5.53 7.59
CA LEU A 88 -5.05 4.18 7.11
C LEU A 88 -5.27 3.17 8.23
N THR A 89 -4.50 3.25 9.32
CA THR A 89 -4.68 2.37 10.47
C THR A 89 -6.06 2.58 11.11
N GLU A 90 -6.62 3.78 11.06
CA GLU A 90 -7.97 4.09 11.57
C GLU A 90 -9.09 3.51 10.67
N GLU A 91 -8.79 3.19 9.42
CA GLU A 91 -9.73 2.57 8.47
C GLU A 91 -9.86 1.06 8.68
N PHE A 92 -8.83 0.39 9.19
CA PHE A 92 -8.83 -1.08 9.34
C PHE A 92 -9.93 -1.63 10.26
N PRO A 93 -10.29 -0.99 11.39
CA PRO A 93 -11.43 -1.40 12.20
C PRO A 93 -12.74 -1.53 11.41
N ARG A 94 -12.94 -0.71 10.36
CA ARG A 94 -14.14 -0.73 9.50
C ARG A 94 -14.21 -1.93 8.55
N LEU A 95 -13.15 -2.74 8.46
CA LEU A 95 -13.15 -3.96 7.65
C LEU A 95 -13.95 -5.09 8.34
N PRO A 96 -14.32 -6.17 7.62
CA PRO A 96 -14.91 -7.36 8.24
C PRO A 96 -14.00 -8.00 9.31
N GLN A 97 -14.56 -8.72 10.29
CA GLN A 97 -13.83 -9.28 11.45
C GLN A 97 -12.62 -10.14 11.05
N TYR A 98 -12.75 -10.99 10.02
CA TYR A 98 -11.72 -11.94 9.59
C TYR A 98 -10.92 -11.46 8.38
N HIS A 99 -10.90 -10.15 8.16
CA HIS A 99 -10.24 -9.57 7.01
C HIS A 99 -8.71 -9.53 7.20
N LYS A 100 -7.94 -10.10 6.26
CA LYS A 100 -6.46 -10.20 6.36
C LYS A 100 -5.75 -8.85 6.56
N ALA A 101 -6.33 -7.77 6.05
CA ALA A 101 -5.77 -6.42 6.23
C ALA A 101 -6.09 -5.77 7.59
N LYS A 102 -6.82 -6.43 8.50
CA LYS A 102 -6.99 -5.97 9.89
C LYS A 102 -5.78 -6.22 10.77
N GLU A 103 -4.90 -7.14 10.36
CA GLU A 103 -3.64 -7.38 11.04
C GLU A 103 -2.78 -6.10 10.96
N ASP A 104 -2.37 -5.59 12.11
CA ASP A 104 -1.51 -4.40 12.19
C ASP A 104 -0.07 -4.77 11.84
N LYS A 105 0.20 -4.88 10.53
CA LYS A 105 1.50 -5.32 10.01
C LYS A 105 2.60 -4.28 10.14
N LEU A 106 2.22 -3.00 10.14
CA LEU A 106 3.16 -1.88 10.16
C LEU A 106 3.40 -1.35 11.57
N GLU A 107 2.50 -1.63 12.53
CA GLU A 107 2.56 -1.14 13.90
C GLU A 107 2.80 0.39 13.97
N VAL A 108 2.17 1.16 13.09
CA VAL A 108 2.48 2.60 12.86
C VAL A 108 2.51 3.40 14.17
N LYS A 109 1.57 3.13 15.08
CA LYS A 109 1.48 3.79 16.39
C LYS A 109 2.73 3.55 17.25
N LYS A 110 3.26 2.34 17.22
CA LYS A 110 4.44 1.93 17.97
C LYS A 110 5.70 2.57 17.40
N THR A 111 5.83 2.62 16.06
CA THR A 111 6.91 3.35 15.39
C THR A 111 6.94 4.81 15.83
N ILE A 112 5.79 5.51 15.81
CA ILE A 112 5.69 6.91 16.25
C ILE A 112 6.17 7.08 17.70
N VAL A 113 5.75 6.20 18.62
CA VAL A 113 6.16 6.28 20.03
C VAL A 113 7.68 6.09 20.18
N HIS A 114 8.25 5.11 19.47
CA HIS A 114 9.71 4.89 19.49
C HIS A 114 10.49 6.05 18.90
N ASP A 115 10.01 6.64 17.80
CA ASP A 115 10.64 7.79 17.17
C ASP A 115 10.63 9.00 18.11
N VAL A 116 9.51 9.25 18.80
CA VAL A 116 9.41 10.34 19.79
C VAL A 116 10.33 10.09 20.99
N ASP A 117 10.36 8.88 21.56
CA ASP A 117 11.26 8.53 22.67
C ASP A 117 12.73 8.70 22.28
N PHE A 118 13.10 8.28 21.06
CA PHE A 118 14.44 8.48 20.52
C PHE A 118 14.80 9.97 20.42
N VAL A 119 13.92 10.81 19.88
CA VAL A 119 14.14 12.26 19.76
C VAL A 119 14.27 12.91 21.12
N VAL A 120 13.39 12.60 22.07
CA VAL A 120 13.42 13.18 23.44
C VAL A 120 14.72 12.82 24.17
N ARG A 121 15.23 11.60 24.01
CA ARG A 121 16.50 11.16 24.63
C ARG A 121 17.75 11.72 23.94
N SER A 122 17.60 12.27 22.74
CA SER A 122 18.70 12.81 21.95
C SER A 122 18.91 14.32 22.15
N ILE A 123 18.13 14.94 23.03
CA ILE A 123 18.22 16.34 23.47
C ILE A 123 18.83 16.38 24.87
#